data_AF-A0A426R1A8-F1
#
_entry.id   AF-A0A426R1A8-F1
#
_cell.length_a   1.000
_cell.length_b   1.000
_cell.length_c   1.000
_cell.angle_alpha   90.00
_cell.angle_beta   90.00
_cell.angle_gamma   90.00
#
_symmetry.space_group_name_H-M   'P 1'
#
loop_
_entity.id
_entity.type
_entity.pdbx_description
1 polymer ?
#
loop_
_entity_poly.entity_id
_entity_poly.type
_entity_poly.pdbx_seq_one_letter_code
_entity_poly.pdbx_strand_id
1 'polypeptide(L)'
;MIASAVVAVIVAGVIAVYFTPLLTVRSIEVDGNSSVSTEEIVGDLAIPLGERLVHVDTGAAAQRVAGIPALASARVQRMYPSTVRVTVVERVAVVFVDQPDGTHLLDSDGVDFAVAPPPPGTVRLVTDTPGVDDPATESALAVLDSLPESLRGMVGEVRASSISDVSMLLLDGRTLVWGNRDNAERKSAVALALMSQPGQILDVSSPDLPTTK
;
A
#
# COMPACT_ATOMS: atom_id res chain seq x y z
N MET A 1 55.10 -19.65 11.72
CA MET A 1 54.57 -20.97 11.28
C MET A 1 53.17 -21.23 11.80
N ILE A 2 52.90 -21.11 13.12
CA ILE A 2 51.57 -21.36 13.70
C ILE A 2 50.51 -20.41 13.12
N ALA A 3 50.78 -19.11 13.03
CA ALA A 3 49.85 -18.13 12.44
C ALA A 3 49.48 -18.46 10.98
N SER A 4 50.46 -18.83 10.16
CA SER A 4 50.23 -19.22 8.76
C SER A 4 49.43 -20.51 8.63
N ALA A 5 49.65 -21.48 9.53
CA ALA A 5 48.89 -22.74 9.56
C ALA A 5 47.44 -22.49 9.99
N VAL A 6 47.21 -21.63 11.00
CA VAL A 6 45.86 -21.25 11.43
C VAL A 6 45.10 -20.53 10.30
N VAL A 7 45.74 -19.58 9.62
CA VAL A 7 45.14 -18.89 8.47
C VAL A 7 44.83 -19.88 7.34
N ALA A 8 45.73 -20.81 7.03
CA ALA A 8 45.49 -21.82 6.00
C ALA A 8 44.31 -22.75 6.34
N VAL A 9 44.16 -23.16 7.60
CA VAL A 9 43.02 -23.98 8.04
C VAL A 9 41.70 -23.21 7.96
N ILE A 10 41.69 -21.92 8.35
CA ILE A 10 40.50 -21.07 8.23
C ILE A 10 40.13 -20.91 6.75
N VAL A 11 41.09 -20.61 5.88
CA VAL A 11 40.85 -20.45 4.44
C VAL A 11 40.37 -21.75 3.82
N ALA A 12 40.99 -22.90 4.14
CA ALA A 12 40.55 -24.20 3.66
C ALA A 12 39.15 -24.56 4.17
N GLY A 13 38.81 -24.22 5.41
CA GLY A 13 37.47 -24.40 5.98
C GLY A 13 36.42 -23.53 5.28
N VAL A 14 36.73 -22.25 5.02
CA VAL A 14 35.84 -21.34 4.27
C VAL A 14 35.63 -21.85 2.84
N ILE A 15 36.70 -22.30 2.17
CA ILE A 15 36.64 -22.91 0.83
C ILE A 15 35.79 -24.19 0.88
N ALA A 16 36.03 -25.10 1.82
CA ALA A 16 35.27 -26.33 1.94
C ALA A 16 33.77 -26.04 2.14
N VAL A 17 33.41 -25.13 3.05
CA VAL A 17 32.01 -24.70 3.24
C VAL A 17 31.44 -24.05 1.98
N TYR A 18 32.23 -23.27 1.24
CA TYR A 18 31.85 -22.66 -0.02
C TYR A 18 31.58 -23.68 -1.14
N PHE A 19 32.31 -24.80 -1.17
CA PHE A 19 32.18 -25.86 -2.16
C PHE A 19 31.24 -27.01 -1.74
N THR A 20 30.72 -27.01 -0.50
CA THR A 20 29.83 -28.08 -0.01
C THR A 20 28.35 -27.69 -0.20
N PRO A 21 27.46 -28.61 -0.62
CA PRO A 21 26.00 -28.38 -0.76
C PRO A 21 25.24 -28.14 0.56
N LEU A 22 25.90 -27.61 1.58
CA LEU A 22 25.30 -27.21 2.85
C LEU A 22 24.62 -25.84 2.75
N LEU A 23 25.09 -24.96 1.85
CA LEU A 23 24.59 -23.59 1.68
C LEU A 23 23.76 -23.43 0.39
N THR A 24 22.84 -24.36 0.15
CA THR A 24 21.91 -24.29 -0.98
C THR A 24 20.50 -24.00 -0.51
N VAL A 25 19.68 -23.39 -1.37
CA VAL A 25 18.27 -23.13 -1.11
C VAL A 25 17.54 -24.48 -1.03
N ARG A 26 17.01 -24.82 0.14
CA ARG A 26 16.23 -26.03 0.40
C ARG A 26 14.77 -25.71 0.73
N SER A 27 14.54 -24.54 1.32
CA SER A 27 13.20 -24.05 1.61
C SER A 27 13.07 -22.57 1.25
N ILE A 28 11.87 -22.19 0.86
CA ILE A 28 11.45 -20.80 0.72
C ILE A 28 10.29 -20.62 1.71
N GLU A 29 10.43 -19.65 2.60
CA GLU A 29 9.41 -19.27 3.58
C GLU A 29 8.82 -17.94 3.14
N VAL A 30 7.50 -17.86 3.01
CA VAL A 30 6.78 -16.62 2.67
C VAL A 30 5.94 -16.21 3.86
N ASP A 31 6.10 -14.97 4.28
CA ASP A 31 5.40 -14.35 5.41
C ASP A 31 4.69 -13.07 4.97
N GLY A 32 3.52 -12.80 5.55
CA GLY A 32 2.78 -11.53 5.37
C GLY A 32 1.79 -11.52 4.20
N ASN A 33 1.68 -12.61 3.44
CA ASN A 33 0.66 -12.78 2.42
C ASN A 33 -0.64 -13.32 3.03
N SER A 34 -1.76 -12.88 2.47
CA SER A 34 -3.12 -13.27 2.84
C SER A 34 -3.99 -13.44 1.60
N SER A 35 -4.04 -12.44 0.72
CA SER A 35 -4.79 -12.49 -0.53
C SER A 35 -3.94 -13.07 -1.68
N VAL A 36 -2.64 -12.76 -1.71
CA VAL A 36 -1.70 -13.29 -2.71
C VAL A 36 -1.24 -14.68 -2.28
N SER A 37 -1.29 -15.64 -3.19
CA SER A 37 -0.90 -17.02 -2.86
C SER A 37 0.60 -17.16 -2.69
N THR A 38 1.02 -18.07 -1.80
CA THR A 38 2.44 -18.39 -1.62
C THR A 38 3.05 -18.93 -2.91
N GLU A 39 2.29 -19.70 -3.68
CA GLU A 39 2.69 -20.28 -4.95
C GLU A 39 3.00 -19.22 -6.00
N GLU A 40 2.18 -18.17 -6.09
CA GLU A 40 2.39 -17.03 -6.99
C GLU A 40 3.66 -16.26 -6.61
N ILE A 41 3.84 -15.92 -5.32
CA ILE A 41 5.04 -15.25 -4.83
C ILE A 41 6.30 -16.09 -5.13
N VAL A 42 6.25 -17.39 -4.86
CA VAL A 42 7.37 -18.30 -5.11
C VAL A 42 7.65 -18.45 -6.61
N GLY A 43 6.62 -18.43 -7.45
CA GLY A 43 6.75 -18.41 -8.91
C GLY A 43 7.54 -17.21 -9.39
N ASP A 44 7.23 -16.02 -8.87
CA ASP A 44 7.86 -14.76 -9.28
C ASP A 44 9.27 -14.56 -8.71
N LEU A 45 9.60 -15.19 -7.57
CA LEU A 45 10.96 -15.18 -7.04
C LEU A 45 11.99 -15.66 -8.06
N ALA A 46 11.64 -16.65 -8.88
CA ALA A 46 12.53 -17.30 -9.85
C ALA A 46 13.86 -17.79 -9.22
N ILE A 47 13.81 -18.26 -7.97
CA ILE A 47 14.94 -18.86 -7.25
C ILE A 47 14.76 -20.38 -7.26
N PRO A 48 15.51 -21.14 -8.08
CA PRO A 48 15.43 -22.59 -8.08
C PRO A 48 15.92 -23.20 -6.77
N LEU A 49 15.20 -24.22 -6.30
CA LEU A 49 15.70 -25.07 -5.22
C LEU A 49 17.03 -25.72 -5.64
N GLY A 50 17.97 -25.78 -4.70
CA GLY A 50 19.33 -26.26 -4.92
C GLY A 50 20.31 -25.17 -5.38
N GLU A 51 19.86 -23.96 -5.70
CA GLU A 51 20.75 -22.83 -5.96
C GLU A 51 21.63 -22.53 -4.74
N ARG A 52 22.86 -22.09 -4.97
CA ARG A 52 23.76 -21.68 -3.88
C ARG A 52 23.23 -20.40 -3.25
N LEU A 53 22.99 -20.40 -1.95
CA LEU A 53 22.41 -19.27 -1.22
C LEU A 53 23.24 -17.99 -1.37
N VAL A 54 24.57 -18.12 -1.52
CA VAL A 54 25.50 -17.00 -1.77
C VAL A 54 25.29 -16.34 -3.14
N HIS A 55 24.81 -17.08 -4.14
CA HIS A 55 24.58 -16.59 -5.50
C HIS A 55 23.17 -16.01 -5.70
N VAL A 56 22.22 -16.37 -4.83
CA VAL A 56 20.84 -15.88 -4.89
C VAL A 56 20.84 -14.35 -4.86
N ASP A 57 20.42 -13.70 -5.94
CA ASP A 57 20.22 -12.26 -5.97
C ASP A 57 18.89 -11.89 -5.31
N THR A 58 18.96 -11.56 -4.02
CA THR A 58 17.78 -11.17 -3.25
C THR A 58 17.20 -9.83 -3.69
N GLY A 59 18.01 -8.94 -4.28
CA GLY A 59 17.54 -7.64 -4.78
C GLY A 59 16.67 -7.81 -6.02
N ALA A 60 17.18 -8.56 -7.00
CA ALA A 60 16.42 -8.89 -8.21
C ALA A 60 15.17 -9.73 -7.90
N ALA A 61 15.27 -10.69 -6.97
CA ALA A 61 14.13 -11.49 -6.53
C ALA A 61 13.06 -10.62 -5.83
N ALA A 62 13.47 -9.69 -4.97
CA ALA A 62 12.53 -8.78 -4.32
C ALA A 62 11.83 -7.86 -5.34
N GLN A 63 12.55 -7.36 -6.35
CA GLN A 63 11.96 -6.53 -7.41
C GLN A 63 10.92 -7.29 -8.25
N ARG A 64 11.16 -8.57 -8.56
CA ARG A 64 10.17 -9.39 -9.27
C ARG A 64 8.89 -9.55 -8.45
N VAL A 65 9.02 -9.94 -7.18
CA VAL A 65 7.86 -10.10 -6.28
C VAL A 65 7.15 -8.76 -6.06
N ALA A 66 7.88 -7.65 -5.93
CA ALA A 66 7.29 -6.31 -5.84
C ALA A 66 6.56 -5.86 -7.12
N GLY A 67 6.71 -6.59 -8.23
CA GLY A 67 5.95 -6.38 -9.45
C GLY A 67 4.51 -6.90 -9.38
N ILE A 68 4.17 -7.73 -8.38
CA ILE A 68 2.79 -8.15 -8.11
C ILE A 68 2.01 -6.92 -7.63
N PRO A 69 0.99 -6.44 -8.37
CA PRO A 69 0.33 -5.16 -8.07
C PRO A 69 -0.23 -5.08 -6.64
N ALA A 70 -0.81 -6.18 -6.16
CA ALA A 70 -1.38 -6.30 -4.83
C ALA A 70 -0.37 -6.16 -3.67
N LEU A 71 0.94 -6.17 -3.95
CA LEU A 71 1.98 -6.01 -2.94
C LEU A 71 2.46 -4.55 -2.87
N ALA A 72 2.44 -3.99 -1.66
CA ALA A 72 3.00 -2.68 -1.36
C ALA A 72 4.53 -2.75 -1.27
N SER A 73 5.06 -3.85 -0.72
CA SER A 73 6.49 -4.09 -0.65
C SER A 73 6.82 -5.57 -0.53
N ALA A 74 8.01 -5.94 -0.99
CA ALA A 74 8.57 -7.27 -0.83
C ALA A 74 10.02 -7.18 -0.36
N ARG A 75 10.39 -8.05 0.58
CA ARG A 75 11.75 -8.18 1.10
C ARG A 75 12.18 -9.63 1.01
N VAL A 76 13.30 -9.87 0.36
CA VAL A 76 13.89 -11.20 0.24
C VAL A 76 15.19 -11.24 1.03
N GLN A 77 15.36 -12.25 1.88
CA GLN A 77 16.53 -12.42 2.74
C GLN A 77 17.06 -13.85 2.66
N ARG A 78 18.40 -13.96 2.72
CA ARG A 78 19.09 -15.24 2.85
C ARG A 78 19.11 -15.62 4.33
N MET A 79 18.47 -16.74 4.65
CA MET A 79 18.47 -17.33 5.99
C MET A 79 19.40 -18.54 5.97
N TYR A 80 20.64 -18.32 6.41
CA TYR A 80 21.62 -19.39 6.49
C TYR A 80 21.17 -20.47 7.49
N PRO A 81 21.41 -21.76 7.21
CA PRO A 81 22.25 -22.24 6.10
C PRO A 81 21.52 -22.42 4.76
N SER A 82 20.20 -22.60 4.72
CA SER A 82 19.54 -23.19 3.54
C SER A 82 18.16 -22.63 3.17
N THR A 83 17.81 -21.45 3.67
CA THR A 83 16.45 -20.92 3.52
C THR A 83 16.47 -19.55 2.88
N VAL A 84 15.49 -19.26 2.03
CA VAL A 84 15.20 -17.91 1.57
C VAL A 84 13.89 -17.48 2.23
N ARG A 85 13.93 -16.39 2.98
CA ARG A 85 12.73 -15.80 3.57
C ARG A 85 12.26 -14.65 2.70
N VAL A 86 10.96 -14.63 2.45
CA VAL A 86 10.28 -13.58 1.71
C VAL A 86 9.22 -12.99 2.64
N THR A 87 9.36 -11.71 2.94
CA THR A 87 8.36 -10.98 3.72
C THR A 87 7.69 -9.99 2.77
N VAL A 88 6.38 -10.10 2.64
CA VAL A 88 5.58 -9.20 1.81
C VAL A 88 4.64 -8.37 2.68
N VAL A 89 4.25 -7.21 2.15
CA VAL A 89 3.18 -6.38 2.70
C VAL A 89 2.17 -6.17 1.60
N GLU A 90 0.94 -6.64 1.80
CA GLU A 90 -0.15 -6.44 0.83
C GLU A 90 -0.69 -5.01 0.93
N ARG A 91 -1.15 -4.47 -0.21
CA ARG A 91 -1.83 -3.18 -0.27
C ARG A 91 -3.21 -3.29 0.37
N VAL A 92 -3.63 -2.19 0.98
CA VAL A 92 -4.96 -2.06 1.58
C VAL A 92 -5.74 -1.06 0.77
N ALA A 93 -6.93 -1.46 0.30
CA ALA A 93 -7.82 -0.57 -0.42
C ALA A 93 -8.29 0.56 0.50
N VAL A 94 -8.05 1.80 0.09
CA VAL A 94 -8.54 3.02 0.77
C VAL A 94 -9.74 3.56 0.02
N VAL A 95 -9.66 3.59 -1.30
CA VAL A 95 -10.73 3.99 -2.19
C VAL A 95 -10.97 2.95 -3.28
N PHE A 96 -12.12 3.05 -3.92
CA PHE A 96 -12.40 2.30 -5.15
C PHE A 96 -12.94 3.22 -6.24
N VAL A 97 -12.74 2.81 -7.48
CA VAL A 97 -13.21 3.52 -8.67
C VAL A 97 -13.99 2.55 -9.54
N ASP A 98 -15.14 2.99 -10.06
CA ASP A 98 -15.90 2.20 -11.03
C ASP A 98 -15.41 2.53 -12.45
N GLN A 99 -14.89 1.53 -13.14
CA GLN A 99 -14.47 1.60 -14.55
C GLN A 99 -15.28 0.63 -15.41
N PRO A 100 -15.26 0.75 -16.75
CA PRO A 100 -16.02 -0.12 -17.64
C PRO A 100 -15.70 -1.62 -17.50
N ASP A 101 -14.48 -1.97 -17.07
CA ASP A 101 -13.97 -3.33 -16.88
C ASP A 101 -14.13 -3.85 -15.44
N GLY A 102 -14.54 -3.01 -14.49
CA GLY A 102 -14.90 -3.45 -13.13
C GLY A 102 -14.68 -2.38 -12.07
N THR A 103 -14.73 -2.81 -10.81
CA THR A 103 -14.38 -1.96 -9.66
C THR A 103 -12.91 -2.11 -9.36
N HIS A 104 -12.16 -1.02 -9.49
CA HIS A 104 -10.72 -0.93 -9.25
C HIS A 104 -10.46 -0.47 -7.82
N LEU A 105 -9.55 -1.14 -7.13
CA LEU A 105 -9.16 -0.84 -5.76
C LEU A 105 -7.85 -0.07 -5.77
N LEU A 106 -7.86 1.10 -5.13
CA LEU A 106 -6.70 1.96 -4.98
C LEU A 106 -6.31 2.06 -3.51
N ASP A 107 -5.02 2.07 -3.25
CA ASP A 107 -4.49 2.26 -1.90
C ASP A 107 -4.26 3.74 -1.55
N SER A 108 -3.57 3.99 -0.43
CA SER A 108 -3.25 5.35 0.04
C SER A 108 -2.33 6.13 -0.88
N ASP A 109 -1.58 5.46 -1.74
CA ASP A 109 -0.65 6.07 -2.70
C ASP A 109 -1.34 6.29 -4.07
N GLY A 110 -2.61 5.91 -4.22
CA GLY A 110 -3.36 5.99 -5.47
C GLY A 110 -3.00 4.90 -6.47
N VAL A 111 -2.31 3.84 -6.03
CA VAL A 111 -1.94 2.71 -6.89
C VAL A 111 -3.16 1.82 -7.08
N ASP A 112 -3.60 1.68 -8.33
CA ASP A 112 -4.58 0.68 -8.73
C ASP A 112 -3.93 -0.70 -8.71
N PHE A 113 -4.40 -1.56 -7.82
CA PHE A 113 -3.74 -2.84 -7.54
C PHE A 113 -4.62 -4.08 -7.74
N ALA A 114 -5.93 -3.92 -7.87
CA ALA A 114 -6.86 -5.05 -8.02
C ALA A 114 -8.20 -4.63 -8.61
N VAL A 115 -8.78 -5.50 -9.43
CA VAL A 115 -10.19 -5.42 -9.85
C VAL A 115 -11.00 -6.43 -9.03
N ALA A 116 -11.75 -5.94 -8.04
CA ALA A 116 -12.49 -6.77 -7.10
C ALA A 116 -13.63 -6.00 -6.43
N PRO A 117 -14.62 -6.68 -5.83
CA PRO A 117 -15.63 -6.01 -5.02
C PRO A 117 -15.00 -5.19 -3.88
N PRO A 118 -15.50 -3.96 -3.62
CA PRO A 118 -14.92 -3.08 -2.62
C PRO A 118 -15.10 -3.67 -1.20
N PRO A 119 -14.02 -3.74 -0.41
CA PRO A 119 -14.12 -4.12 1.00
C PRO A 119 -15.03 -3.17 1.80
N PRO A 120 -15.62 -3.64 2.93
CA PRO A 120 -16.40 -2.77 3.79
C PRO A 120 -15.58 -1.57 4.28
N GLY A 121 -16.17 -0.37 4.19
CA GLY A 121 -15.53 0.87 4.67
C GLY A 121 -14.61 1.57 3.65
N THR A 122 -14.47 1.05 2.43
CA THR A 122 -13.79 1.79 1.36
C THR A 122 -14.67 2.88 0.78
N VAL A 123 -14.06 4.02 0.47
CA VAL A 123 -14.75 5.20 -0.06
C VAL A 123 -14.73 5.17 -1.59
N ARG A 124 -15.84 5.51 -2.24
CA ARG A 124 -15.85 5.67 -3.71
C ARG A 124 -15.07 6.92 -4.10
N LEU A 125 -14.12 6.83 -5.02
CA LEU A 125 -13.41 7.97 -5.59
C LEU A 125 -14.02 8.33 -6.95
N VAL A 126 -14.33 9.61 -7.13
CA VAL A 126 -14.74 10.17 -8.42
C VAL A 126 -13.81 11.30 -8.82
N THR A 127 -13.11 11.08 -9.92
CA THR A 127 -12.27 12.07 -10.58
C THR A 127 -12.17 11.71 -12.07
N ASP A 128 -11.62 12.60 -12.88
CA ASP A 128 -11.56 12.44 -14.33
C ASP A 128 -10.55 11.37 -14.76
N THR A 129 -9.38 11.34 -14.11
CA THR A 129 -8.27 10.44 -14.44
C THR A 129 -7.70 9.77 -13.19
N PRO A 130 -8.43 8.85 -12.54
CA PRO A 130 -8.00 8.27 -11.27
C PRO A 130 -6.68 7.51 -11.39
N GLY A 131 -5.74 7.78 -10.46
CA GLY A 131 -4.47 7.04 -10.37
C GLY A 131 -3.32 7.85 -9.77
N VAL A 132 -2.13 7.23 -9.73
CA VAL A 132 -0.91 7.77 -9.09
C VAL A 132 -0.40 9.09 -9.68
N ASP A 133 -0.65 9.33 -10.97
CA ASP A 133 -0.17 10.52 -11.68
C ASP A 133 -1.18 11.67 -11.69
N ASP A 134 -2.33 11.50 -11.01
CA ASP A 134 -3.41 12.48 -10.98
C ASP A 134 -3.42 13.31 -9.68
N PRO A 135 -3.17 14.63 -9.76
CA PRO A 135 -3.18 15.50 -8.60
C PRO A 135 -4.53 15.55 -7.86
N ALA A 136 -5.64 15.30 -8.55
CA ALA A 136 -6.96 15.25 -7.92
C ALA A 136 -7.11 13.99 -7.05
N THR A 137 -6.64 12.84 -7.53
CA THR A 137 -6.53 11.60 -6.74
C THR A 137 -5.67 11.80 -5.50
N GLU A 138 -4.46 12.35 -5.65
CA GLU A 138 -3.57 12.64 -4.52
C GLU A 138 -4.27 13.54 -3.48
N SER A 139 -4.98 14.57 -3.95
CA SER A 139 -5.68 15.51 -3.07
C SER A 139 -6.87 14.87 -2.36
N ALA A 140 -7.64 14.02 -3.03
CA ALA A 140 -8.72 13.26 -2.43
C ALA A 140 -8.21 12.34 -1.32
N LEU A 141 -7.13 11.60 -1.58
CA LEU A 141 -6.49 10.70 -0.61
C LEU A 141 -5.91 11.47 0.58
N ALA A 142 -5.24 12.59 0.33
CA ALA A 142 -4.72 13.46 1.39
C ALA A 142 -5.82 14.06 2.27
N VAL A 143 -6.96 14.44 1.68
CA VAL A 143 -8.13 14.89 2.45
C VAL A 143 -8.65 13.75 3.31
N LEU A 144 -8.87 12.56 2.75
CA LEU A 144 -9.35 11.38 3.49
C LEU A 144 -8.42 11.01 4.65
N ASP A 145 -7.10 11.06 4.44
CA ASP A 145 -6.09 10.79 5.47
C ASP A 145 -6.11 11.82 6.60
N SER A 146 -6.42 13.08 6.28
CA SER A 146 -6.53 14.15 7.28
C SER A 146 -7.81 14.12 8.13
N LEU A 147 -8.79 13.29 7.77
CA LEU A 147 -10.06 13.23 8.49
C LEU A 147 -9.92 12.47 9.82
N PRO A 148 -10.56 12.96 10.91
CA PRO A 148 -10.71 12.15 12.11
C PRO A 148 -11.60 10.93 11.82
N GLU A 149 -11.36 9.82 12.54
CA GLU A 149 -12.09 8.57 12.36
C GLU A 149 -13.62 8.75 12.39
N SER A 150 -14.11 9.63 13.27
CA SER A 150 -15.53 9.94 13.40
C SER A 150 -16.14 10.47 12.10
N LEU A 151 -15.39 11.24 11.32
CA LEU A 151 -15.87 11.83 10.07
C LEU A 151 -15.57 10.90 8.89
N ARG A 152 -14.42 10.23 8.90
CA ARG A 152 -14.04 9.24 7.88
C ARG A 152 -15.07 8.11 7.76
N GLY A 153 -15.57 7.60 8.88
CA GLY A 153 -16.62 6.56 8.88
C GLY A 153 -17.98 7.01 8.33
N MET A 154 -18.19 8.31 8.11
CA MET A 154 -19.41 8.87 7.54
C MET A 154 -19.29 9.15 6.04
N VAL A 155 -18.10 9.06 5.45
CA VAL A 155 -17.88 9.35 4.03
C VAL A 155 -18.20 8.11 3.20
N GLY A 156 -19.09 8.25 2.22
CA GLY A 156 -19.38 7.20 1.23
C GLY A 156 -18.68 7.40 -0.10
N GLU A 157 -18.49 8.66 -0.50
CA GLU A 157 -17.80 9.02 -1.75
C GLU A 157 -17.00 10.30 -1.57
N VAL A 158 -15.83 10.37 -2.20
CA VAL A 158 -15.02 11.57 -2.34
C VAL A 158 -14.96 11.95 -3.82
N ARG A 159 -15.23 13.22 -4.12
CA ARG A 159 -15.11 13.80 -5.46
C ARG A 159 -14.00 14.83 -5.46
N ALA A 160 -13.07 14.70 -6.39
CA ALA A 160 -12.01 15.67 -6.59
C ALA A 160 -11.93 16.05 -8.07
N SER A 161 -12.21 17.32 -8.36
CA SER A 161 -12.06 17.90 -9.70
C SER A 161 -10.74 18.65 -9.87
N SER A 162 -10.09 19.04 -8.77
CA SER A 162 -8.77 19.65 -8.76
C SER A 162 -8.13 19.52 -7.37
N ILE A 163 -6.89 20.00 -7.23
CA ILE A 163 -6.12 19.99 -5.97
C ILE A 163 -6.82 20.75 -4.84
N SER A 164 -7.64 21.75 -5.19
CA SER A 164 -8.32 22.63 -4.25
C SER A 164 -9.85 22.46 -4.25
N ASP A 165 -10.38 21.52 -5.03
CA ASP A 165 -11.81 21.28 -5.14
C ASP A 165 -12.11 19.82 -4.82
N VAL A 166 -12.16 19.55 -3.51
CA VAL A 166 -12.54 18.26 -2.94
C VAL A 166 -13.86 18.41 -2.19
N SER A 167 -14.78 17.51 -2.47
CA SER A 167 -16.04 17.37 -1.76
C SER A 167 -16.30 15.91 -1.40
N MET A 168 -17.12 15.68 -0.38
CA MET A 168 -17.44 14.34 0.11
C MET A 168 -18.95 14.19 0.18
N LEU A 169 -19.46 13.08 -0.34
CA LEU A 169 -20.83 12.64 -0.09
C LEU A 169 -20.82 11.74 1.15
N LEU A 170 -21.58 12.15 2.15
CA LEU A 170 -21.76 11.40 3.38
C LEU A 170 -22.79 10.28 3.19
N LEU A 171 -22.70 9.24 4.01
CA LEU A 171 -23.61 8.08 3.97
C LEU A 171 -25.08 8.46 4.26
N ASP A 172 -25.33 9.61 4.89
CA ASP A 172 -26.67 10.15 5.13
C ASP A 172 -27.23 10.98 3.95
N GLY A 173 -26.46 11.10 2.86
CA GLY A 173 -26.84 11.80 1.64
C GLY A 173 -26.40 13.28 1.57
N ARG A 174 -25.82 13.83 2.63
CA ARG A 174 -25.34 15.23 2.63
C ARG A 174 -24.01 15.37 1.90
N THR A 175 -23.76 16.54 1.32
CA THR A 175 -22.49 16.90 0.70
C THR A 175 -21.68 17.81 1.62
N LEU A 176 -20.44 17.41 1.92
CA LEU A 176 -19.47 18.23 2.64
C LEU A 176 -18.43 18.79 1.64
N VAL A 177 -18.45 20.09 1.41
CA VAL A 177 -17.47 20.78 0.56
C VAL A 177 -16.25 21.12 1.42
N TRP A 178 -15.10 20.55 1.08
CA TRP A 178 -13.89 20.61 1.90
C TRP A 178 -12.82 21.53 1.31
N GLY A 179 -12.73 21.60 -0.01
CA GLY A 179 -11.67 22.33 -0.72
C GLY A 179 -10.33 21.59 -0.64
N ASN A 180 -9.27 22.25 -0.17
CA ASN A 180 -7.94 21.64 -0.03
C ASN A 180 -7.71 20.97 1.35
N ARG A 181 -6.55 20.33 1.53
CA ARG A 181 -6.15 19.67 2.79
C ARG A 181 -5.81 20.62 3.95
N ASP A 182 -5.73 21.92 3.70
CA ASP A 182 -5.27 22.87 4.72
C ASP A 182 -6.29 23.05 5.83
N ASN A 183 -5.80 23.38 7.03
CA ASN A 183 -6.61 23.60 8.23
C ASN A 183 -7.53 22.42 8.57
N ALA A 184 -7.14 21.19 8.25
CA ALA A 184 -7.96 19.99 8.38
C ALA A 184 -8.61 19.87 9.77
N GLU A 185 -7.84 20.03 10.85
CA GLU A 185 -8.36 19.95 12.23
C GLU A 185 -9.49 20.97 12.49
N ARG A 186 -9.31 22.22 12.04
CA ARG A 186 -10.32 23.27 12.20
C ARG A 186 -11.54 23.00 11.31
N LYS A 187 -11.33 22.57 10.06
CA LYS A 187 -12.43 22.19 9.14
C LYS A 187 -13.23 21.02 9.70
N SER A 188 -12.57 20.01 10.28
CA SER A 188 -13.24 18.88 10.94
C SER A 188 -14.11 19.34 12.11
N ALA A 189 -13.58 20.21 12.98
CA ALA A 189 -14.34 20.72 14.11
C ALA A 189 -15.59 21.50 13.67
N VAL A 190 -15.45 22.33 12.63
CA VAL A 190 -16.58 23.07 12.04
C VAL A 190 -17.57 22.10 11.37
N ALA A 191 -17.09 21.14 10.58
CA ALA A 191 -17.93 20.15 9.91
C ALA A 191 -18.79 19.37 10.92
N LEU A 192 -18.18 18.86 11.99
CA LEU A 192 -18.88 18.16 13.07
C LEU A 192 -19.95 19.03 13.73
N ALA A 193 -19.66 20.31 13.99
CA ALA A 193 -20.64 21.25 14.54
C ALA A 193 -21.82 21.50 13.57
N LEU A 194 -21.54 21.57 12.26
CA LEU A 194 -22.57 21.74 11.23
C LEU A 194 -23.41 20.47 10.99
N MET A 195 -22.96 19.29 11.43
CA MET A 195 -23.76 18.06 11.26
C MET A 195 -25.09 18.09 12.02
N SER A 196 -25.21 18.92 13.05
CA SER A 196 -26.47 19.12 13.80
C SER A 196 -27.39 20.17 13.18
N GLN A 197 -26.92 20.89 12.14
CA GLN A 197 -27.69 21.92 11.46
C GLN A 197 -28.51 21.32 10.31
N PRO A 198 -29.70 21.87 10.01
CA PRO A 198 -30.46 21.48 8.84
C PRO A 198 -29.76 21.96 7.56
N GLY A 199 -29.65 21.09 6.56
CA GLY A 199 -29.05 21.41 5.27
C GLY A 199 -28.52 20.17 4.56
N GLN A 200 -28.43 20.26 3.23
CA GLN A 200 -27.92 19.19 2.37
C GLN A 200 -26.48 19.45 1.94
N ILE A 201 -26.04 20.71 1.95
CA ILE A 201 -24.67 21.10 1.61
C ILE A 201 -24.05 21.81 2.79
N LEU A 202 -22.97 21.24 3.32
CA LEU A 202 -22.14 21.80 4.38
C LEU A 202 -20.84 22.27 3.74
N ASP A 203 -20.62 23.59 3.65
CA ASP A 203 -19.39 24.14 3.10
C ASP A 203 -18.44 24.55 4.22
N VAL A 204 -17.30 23.84 4.29
CA VAL A 204 -16.20 24.11 5.24
C VAL A 204 -14.90 24.43 4.50
N SER A 205 -14.95 24.71 3.20
CA SER A 205 -13.78 25.06 2.39
C SER A 205 -13.05 26.29 2.93
N SER A 206 -13.81 27.23 3.49
CA SER A 206 -13.32 28.39 4.22
C SER A 206 -13.82 28.33 5.68
N PRO A 207 -12.97 27.92 6.65
CA PRO A 207 -13.42 27.72 8.03
C PRO A 207 -13.87 29.01 8.73
N ASP A 208 -13.49 30.18 8.20
CA ASP A 208 -13.89 31.48 8.75
C ASP A 208 -15.29 31.93 8.26
N LEU A 209 -15.83 31.30 7.20
CA LEU A 209 -17.14 31.62 6.62
C LEU A 209 -17.89 30.34 6.20
N PRO A 210 -18.22 29.43 7.14
CA PRO A 210 -18.97 28.23 6.80
C PRO A 210 -20.38 28.58 6.34
N THR A 211 -20.88 27.89 5.32
CA THR A 211 -22.26 28.04 4.87
C THR A 211 -22.99 26.71 4.84
N THR A 212 -24.31 26.76 5.06
CA THR A 212 -25.19 25.61 4.97
C THR A 212 -26.35 25.95 4.05
N LYS A 213 -26.66 25.07 3.10
CA LYS A 213 -27.77 25.21 2.14
C LYS A 213 -28.66 23.98 2.14
#